data_AF-A0A134AC69-F1
#
_entry.id   AF-A0A134AC69-F1
#
_cell.length_a   1.000
_cell.length_b   1.000
_cell.length_c   1.000
_cell.angle_alpha   90.00
_cell.angle_beta   90.00
_cell.angle_gamma   90.00
#
_symmetry.space_group_name_H-M   'P 1'
#
loop_
_entity.id
_entity.type
_entity.pdbx_description
1 polymer ?
#
loop_
_entity_poly.entity_id
_entity_poly.type
_entity_poly.pdbx_seq_one_letter_code
_entity_poly.pdbx_strand_id
1 'polypeptide(L)'
;MKLILASTSPRRKALLKEAGIDFETASPTFDELSLRRSSPEIYVMQLSYQKAMSVERKEGDVVLASDTVVVLDDDILGKPKDRKDAERMLHRLKGREHHVLTGYAILGKEKYVDYDVASVHFEDFSEEQLKAYLDKNTFGDKAGAYGFQEVESFEITVEGDPHTVVGLPVAAVLEHLKGEGIGK
;
A
#
# COMPACT_ATOMS: atom_id res chain seq x y z
N MET A 1 -9.36 3.77 24.44
CA MET A 1 -8.31 3.10 23.68
C MET A 1 -8.96 2.31 22.57
N LYS A 2 -8.88 2.85 21.36
CA LYS A 2 -9.33 2.21 20.13
C LYS A 2 -8.22 2.27 19.10
N LEU A 3 -8.21 1.33 18.15
CA LEU A 3 -7.40 1.45 16.95
C LEU A 3 -8.18 2.26 15.91
N ILE A 4 -7.54 3.26 15.31
CA ILE A 4 -8.05 4.04 14.19
C ILE A 4 -7.19 3.72 12.98
N LEU A 5 -7.79 3.11 11.95
CA LEU A 5 -7.18 2.96 10.65
C LEU A 5 -7.40 4.24 9.83
N ALA A 6 -6.34 5.05 9.71
CA ALA A 6 -6.28 6.26 8.90
C ALA A 6 -6.09 5.91 7.42
N SER A 7 -7.14 5.33 6.81
CA SER A 7 -7.12 4.89 5.42
C SER A 7 -8.52 4.81 4.82
N THR A 8 -8.65 5.28 3.58
CA THR A 8 -9.83 5.07 2.74
C THR A 8 -9.76 3.78 1.92
N SER A 9 -8.60 3.12 1.85
CA SER A 9 -8.41 1.90 1.05
C SER A 9 -9.27 0.74 1.57
N PRO A 10 -10.15 0.14 0.74
CA PRO A 10 -10.94 -1.02 1.13
C PRO A 10 -10.06 -2.26 1.39
N ARG A 11 -8.93 -2.38 0.67
CA ARG A 11 -7.98 -3.49 0.83
C ARG A 11 -7.33 -3.51 2.21
N ARG A 12 -6.82 -2.37 2.69
CA ARG A 12 -6.23 -2.26 4.04
C ARG A 12 -7.24 -2.57 5.14
N LYS A 13 -8.50 -2.17 4.96
CA LYS A 13 -9.60 -2.50 5.87
C LYS A 13 -9.88 -4.01 5.89
N ALA A 14 -9.91 -4.64 4.72
CA ALA A 14 -10.11 -6.09 4.59
C ALA A 14 -8.99 -6.86 5.30
N LEU A 15 -7.73 -6.54 5.01
CA LEU A 15 -6.55 -7.17 5.64
C LEU A 15 -6.58 -7.10 7.16
N LEU A 16 -6.84 -5.92 7.72
CA LEU A 16 -6.87 -5.73 9.18
C LEU A 16 -8.05 -6.45 9.84
N LYS A 17 -9.19 -6.52 9.13
CA LYS A 17 -10.37 -7.27 9.59
C LYS A 17 -10.14 -8.78 9.54
N GLU A 18 -9.51 -9.29 8.48
CA GLU A 18 -9.12 -10.71 8.34
C GLU A 18 -8.16 -11.13 9.45
N ALA A 19 -7.29 -10.22 9.88
CA ALA A 19 -6.43 -10.40 11.05
C ALA A 19 -7.18 -10.40 12.41
N GLY A 20 -8.50 -10.20 12.41
CA GLY A 20 -9.34 -10.22 13.61
C GLY A 20 -9.14 -9.01 14.53
N ILE A 21 -8.67 -7.89 13.98
CA ILE A 21 -8.46 -6.65 14.75
C ILE A 21 -9.71 -5.76 14.64
N ASP A 22 -10.19 -5.30 15.79
CA ASP A 22 -11.25 -4.30 15.88
C ASP A 22 -10.67 -2.89 15.70
N PHE A 23 -11.25 -2.11 14.80
CA PHE A 23 -10.81 -0.75 14.51
C PHE A 23 -11.94 0.15 14.03
N GLU A 24 -11.75 1.46 14.19
CA GLU A 24 -12.53 2.50 13.51
C GLU A 24 -11.75 3.02 12.31
N THR A 25 -12.43 3.61 11.33
CA THR A 25 -11.77 4.19 10.16
C THR A 25 -11.89 5.70 10.16
N ALA A 26 -10.78 6.39 9.89
CA ALA A 26 -10.76 7.81 9.62
C ALA A 26 -10.21 8.06 8.22
N SER A 27 -10.72 9.09 7.54
CA SER A 27 -10.19 9.51 6.23
C SER A 27 -9.04 10.50 6.45
N PRO A 28 -7.80 10.18 6.04
CA PRO A 28 -6.69 11.12 6.11
C PRO A 28 -6.97 12.36 5.26
N THR A 29 -6.51 13.52 5.73
CA THR A 29 -6.66 14.81 5.02
C THR A 29 -5.34 15.31 4.40
N PHE A 30 -4.27 14.54 4.54
CA PHE A 30 -2.94 14.87 4.02
C PHE A 30 -2.90 14.90 2.49
N ASP A 31 -2.34 15.98 1.93
CA ASP A 31 -2.05 16.11 0.50
C ASP A 31 -0.70 15.44 0.17
N GLU A 32 -0.76 14.25 -0.45
CA GLU A 32 0.41 13.47 -0.86
C GLU A 32 1.33 14.26 -1.82
N LEU A 33 0.81 15.22 -2.60
CA LEU A 33 1.58 16.01 -3.57
C LEU A 33 2.46 17.07 -2.90
N SER A 34 2.19 17.41 -1.63
CA SER A 34 2.99 18.36 -0.87
C SER A 34 4.36 17.80 -0.46
N LEU A 35 4.54 16.47 -0.51
CA LEU A 35 5.75 15.81 -0.08
C LEU A 35 6.77 15.72 -1.23
N ARG A 36 8.01 16.17 -0.98
CA ARG A 36 9.10 15.94 -1.92
C ARG A 36 9.48 14.47 -1.94
N ARG A 37 9.60 13.90 -3.13
CA ARG A 37 10.14 12.55 -3.31
C ARG A 37 11.59 12.50 -2.82
N SER A 38 11.84 11.56 -1.92
CA SER A 38 13.15 11.17 -1.39
C SER A 38 13.49 9.77 -1.93
N SER A 39 14.32 8.98 -1.24
CA SER A 39 14.44 7.56 -1.58
C SER A 39 13.07 6.87 -1.38
N PRO A 40 12.73 5.81 -2.13
CA PRO A 40 11.42 5.17 -2.04
C PRO A 40 11.01 4.75 -0.62
N GLU A 41 11.97 4.28 0.18
CA GLU A 41 11.79 3.87 1.56
C GLU A 41 11.39 5.06 2.44
N ILE A 42 12.18 6.15 2.38
CA ILE A 42 11.91 7.37 3.14
C ILE A 42 10.57 7.96 2.70
N TYR A 43 10.30 7.96 1.39
CA TYR A 43 9.08 8.52 0.82
C TYR A 43 7.83 7.78 1.33
N VAL A 44 7.82 6.44 1.28
CA VAL A 44 6.64 5.67 1.72
C VAL A 44 6.43 5.76 3.23
N MET A 45 7.51 5.76 4.03
CA MET A 45 7.44 5.99 5.47
C MET A 45 6.86 7.38 5.80
N GLN A 46 7.30 8.42 5.09
CA GLN A 46 6.79 9.78 5.25
C GLN A 46 5.30 9.87 4.88
N LEU A 47 4.87 9.27 3.77
CA LEU A 47 3.46 9.22 3.39
C LEU A 47 2.59 8.59 4.49
N SER A 48 2.99 7.43 5.00
CA SER A 48 2.28 6.74 6.07
C SER A 48 2.23 7.57 7.34
N TYR A 49 3.35 8.16 7.75
CA TYR A 49 3.41 9.00 8.94
C TYR A 49 2.51 10.24 8.81
N GLN A 50 2.57 10.95 7.67
CA GLN A 50 1.75 12.14 7.45
C GLN A 50 0.24 11.81 7.41
N LYS A 51 -0.14 10.66 6.85
CA LYS A 51 -1.53 10.17 6.90
C LYS A 51 -1.99 9.94 8.33
N ALA A 52 -1.18 9.25 9.15
CA ALA A 52 -1.50 9.02 10.55
C ALA A 52 -1.63 10.33 11.36
N MET A 53 -0.78 11.32 11.06
CA MET A 53 -0.82 12.64 11.71
C MET A 53 -2.03 13.49 11.29
N SER A 54 -2.63 13.20 10.13
CA SER A 54 -3.72 14.01 9.56
C SER A 54 -5.12 13.63 10.04
N VAL A 55 -5.23 12.66 10.95
CA VAL A 55 -6.51 12.25 11.55
C VAL A 55 -6.56 12.65 13.02
N GLU A 56 -7.76 13.05 13.47
CA GLU A 56 -7.99 13.34 14.88
C GLU A 56 -8.00 12.04 15.71
N ARG A 57 -7.39 12.09 16.90
CA ARG A 57 -7.38 10.99 17.87
C ARG A 57 -7.54 11.54 19.29
N LYS A 58 -8.13 10.76 20.19
CA LYS A 58 -8.18 11.12 21.61
C LYS A 58 -6.95 10.57 22.33
N GLU A 59 -6.71 11.08 23.53
CA GLU A 59 -5.68 10.54 24.41
C GLU A 59 -5.91 9.04 24.63
N GLY A 60 -4.84 8.25 24.45
CA GLY A 60 -4.90 6.79 24.53
C GLY A 60 -5.51 6.07 23.33
N ASP A 61 -5.86 6.74 22.23
CA ASP A 61 -6.17 6.08 20.95
C ASP A 61 -4.89 5.82 20.15
N VAL A 62 -4.90 4.73 19.38
CA VAL A 62 -3.80 4.34 18.50
C VAL A 62 -4.21 4.55 17.06
N VAL A 63 -3.36 5.19 16.26
CA VAL A 63 -3.61 5.42 14.83
C VAL A 63 -2.67 4.57 14.01
N LEU A 64 -3.21 3.76 13.11
CA LEU A 64 -2.47 3.05 12.08
C LEU A 64 -2.73 3.71 10.73
N ALA A 65 -1.67 4.04 10.01
CA ALA A 65 -1.74 4.43 8.60
C ALA A 65 -0.74 3.63 7.77
N SER A 66 -0.99 3.55 6.47
CA SER A 66 -0.08 2.92 5.54
C SER A 66 -0.21 3.54 4.15
N ASP A 67 0.89 3.49 3.40
CA ASP A 67 1.01 3.89 2.02
C ASP A 67 1.85 2.87 1.24
N THR A 68 1.67 2.83 -0.08
CA THR A 68 2.26 1.80 -0.93
C THR A 68 2.71 2.42 -2.24
N VAL A 69 3.95 2.15 -2.63
CA VAL A 69 4.54 2.59 -3.89
C VAL A 69 5.13 1.41 -4.65
N VAL A 70 5.08 1.47 -5.98
CA VAL A 70 5.75 0.54 -6.87
C VAL A 70 7.01 1.22 -7.42
N VAL A 71 8.13 0.52 -7.43
CA VAL A 71 9.44 1.05 -7.83
C VAL A 71 10.04 0.17 -8.93
N LEU A 72 10.38 0.79 -10.06
CA LEU A 72 11.05 0.15 -11.17
C LEU A 72 12.23 1.03 -11.62
N ASP A 73 13.46 0.50 -11.60
CA ASP A 73 14.69 1.24 -11.94
C ASP A 73 14.79 2.60 -11.21
N ASP A 74 14.57 2.60 -9.89
CA ASP A 74 14.53 3.79 -9.01
C ASP A 74 13.37 4.77 -9.26
N ASP A 75 12.50 4.51 -10.24
CA ASP A 75 11.33 5.34 -10.51
C ASP A 75 10.09 4.88 -9.73
N ILE A 76 9.50 5.82 -8.99
CA ILE A 76 8.28 5.61 -8.21
C ILE A 76 7.05 5.74 -9.12
N LEU A 77 6.41 4.60 -9.37
CA LEU A 77 5.12 4.47 -10.04
C LEU A 77 3.99 4.62 -9.02
N GLY A 78 3.44 5.83 -8.94
CA GLY A 78 2.24 6.12 -8.15
C GLY A 78 0.96 5.58 -8.79
N LYS A 79 -0.17 6.17 -8.41
CA LYS A 79 -1.46 5.88 -9.03
C LYS A 79 -1.49 6.42 -10.47
N PRO A 80 -2.07 5.70 -11.44
CA PRO A 80 -2.19 6.18 -12.80
C PRO A 80 -3.17 7.36 -12.87
N LYS A 81 -2.86 8.36 -13.70
CA LYS A 81 -3.73 9.52 -13.94
C LYS A 81 -4.96 9.16 -14.78
N ASP A 82 -4.76 8.26 -15.72
CA ASP A 82 -5.78 7.79 -16.64
C ASP A 82 -5.40 6.40 -17.19
N ARG A 83 -6.23 5.85 -18.07
CA ARG A 83 -6.00 4.55 -18.69
C ARG A 83 -4.70 4.48 -19.52
N LYS A 84 -4.31 5.56 -20.21
CA LYS A 84 -3.07 5.58 -21.00
C LYS A 84 -1.85 5.57 -20.08
N ASP A 85 -1.95 6.26 -18.95
CA ASP A 85 -0.95 6.25 -17.89
C ASP A 85 -0.78 4.83 -17.31
N ALA A 86 -1.91 4.14 -17.06
CA ALA A 86 -1.92 2.76 -16.61
C ALA A 86 -1.29 1.79 -17.63
N GLU A 87 -1.67 1.90 -18.90
CA GLU A 87 -1.09 1.12 -20.00
C GLU A 87 0.43 1.32 -20.10
N ARG A 88 0.91 2.58 -20.05
CA ARG A 88 2.34 2.88 -20.02
C ARG A 88 3.04 2.26 -18.83
N MET A 89 2.46 2.33 -17.62
CA MET A 89 3.04 1.72 -16.42
C MET A 89 3.14 0.20 -16.58
N LEU A 90 2.07 -0.47 -17.00
CA LEU A 90 2.03 -1.91 -17.16
C LEU A 90 3.00 -2.42 -18.24
N HIS A 91 3.13 -1.70 -19.36
CA HIS A 91 4.17 -2.02 -20.37
C HIS A 91 5.58 -1.94 -19.81
N ARG A 92 5.86 -1.02 -18.89
CA ARG A 92 7.18 -0.92 -18.26
C ARG A 92 7.46 -2.10 -17.31
N LEU A 93 6.42 -2.67 -16.70
CA LEU A 93 6.54 -3.80 -15.75
C LEU A 93 6.54 -5.17 -16.44
N LYS A 94 6.01 -5.25 -17.66
CA LYS A 94 5.94 -6.48 -18.48
C LYS A 94 7.27 -7.22 -18.59
N GLY A 95 7.31 -8.49 -18.18
CA GLY A 95 8.51 -9.33 -18.26
C GLY A 95 9.63 -8.90 -17.32
N ARG A 96 9.34 -8.09 -16.29
CA ARG A 96 10.35 -7.48 -15.41
C ARG A 96 10.02 -7.69 -13.95
N GLU A 97 11.08 -7.68 -13.17
CA GLU A 97 11.01 -7.56 -11.72
C GLU A 97 10.93 -6.08 -11.32
N HIS A 98 10.13 -5.80 -10.30
CA HIS A 98 10.00 -4.49 -9.65
C HIS A 98 9.74 -4.68 -8.16
N HIS A 99 9.91 -3.61 -7.38
CA HIS A 99 9.69 -3.65 -5.94
C HIS A 99 8.37 -2.98 -5.57
N VAL A 100 7.68 -3.55 -4.59
CA VAL A 100 6.54 -2.92 -3.93
C VAL A 100 6.93 -2.64 -2.50
N LEU A 101 6.96 -1.36 -2.15
CA LEU A 101 7.25 -0.91 -0.80
C LEU A 101 5.96 -0.45 -0.16
N THR A 102 5.67 -0.97 1.03
CA THR A 102 4.56 -0.48 1.86
C THR A 102 5.11 0.05 3.17
N GLY A 103 4.99 1.36 3.36
CA GLY A 103 5.26 2.01 4.63
C GLY A 103 4.07 1.86 5.56
N TYR A 104 4.31 1.86 6.86
CA TYR A 104 3.28 1.94 7.88
C TYR A 104 3.72 2.83 9.04
N ALA A 105 2.74 3.45 9.68
CA ALA A 105 2.95 4.28 10.85
C ALA A 105 1.92 3.93 11.91
N ILE A 106 2.39 3.70 13.14
CA ILE A 106 1.58 3.47 14.32
C ILE A 106 1.88 4.59 15.31
N LEU A 107 0.86 5.40 15.59
CA LEU A 107 0.92 6.46 16.57
C LEU A 107 0.09 6.03 17.78
N GLY A 108 0.75 5.56 18.84
CA GLY A 108 0.13 5.19 20.11
C GLY A 108 0.82 5.89 21.27
N LYS A 109 1.18 5.12 22.30
CA LYS A 109 2.08 5.56 23.38
C LYS A 109 3.45 5.89 22.83
N GLU A 110 3.92 5.06 21.91
CA GLU A 110 5.15 5.31 21.15
C GLU A 110 4.82 5.55 19.67
N LYS A 111 5.80 6.15 18.99
CA LYS A 111 5.74 6.39 17.55
C LYS A 111 6.57 5.32 16.85
N TYR A 112 5.90 4.51 16.04
CA TYR A 112 6.55 3.57 15.13
C TYR A 112 6.29 3.97 13.69
N VAL A 113 7.35 4.05 12.89
CA VAL A 113 7.27 4.29 11.44
C VAL A 113 8.30 3.40 10.80
N ASP A 114 7.85 2.52 9.91
CA ASP A 114 8.71 1.57 9.23
C ASP A 114 8.11 1.20 7.87
N TYR A 115 8.76 0.30 7.14
CA TYR A 115 8.31 -0.19 5.85
C TYR A 115 8.64 -1.66 5.66
N ASP A 116 7.91 -2.30 4.75
CA ASP A 116 8.25 -3.62 4.23
C ASP A 116 8.40 -3.56 2.70
N VAL A 117 9.13 -4.53 2.14
CA VAL A 117 9.40 -4.63 0.71
C VAL A 117 9.12 -6.04 0.19
N ALA A 118 8.46 -6.11 -0.95
CA ALA A 118 8.30 -7.34 -1.71
C ALA A 118 8.82 -7.15 -3.14
N SER A 119 9.53 -8.14 -3.67
CA SER A 119 9.86 -8.24 -5.08
C SER A 119 8.68 -8.86 -5.82
N VAL A 120 8.33 -8.29 -6.97
CA VAL A 120 7.23 -8.76 -7.82
C VAL A 120 7.75 -8.89 -9.23
N HIS A 121 7.52 -10.04 -9.86
CA HIS A 121 7.86 -10.27 -11.26
C HIS A 121 6.59 -10.52 -12.06
N PHE A 122 6.46 -9.81 -13.18
CA PHE A 122 5.43 -10.10 -14.16
C PHE A 122 6.02 -10.98 -15.24
N GLU A 123 5.35 -12.09 -15.52
CA GLU A 123 5.60 -12.82 -16.76
C GLU A 123 5.28 -11.94 -17.98
N ASP A 124 5.79 -12.35 -19.13
CA ASP A 124 5.45 -11.70 -20.39
C ASP A 124 3.94 -11.86 -20.69
N PHE A 125 3.31 -10.83 -21.26
CA PHE A 125 1.87 -10.85 -21.59
C PHE A 125 1.55 -10.10 -22.89
N SER A 126 0.54 -10.58 -23.61
CA SER A 126 0.08 -10.00 -24.86
C SER A 126 -0.71 -8.71 -24.67
N GLU A 127 -0.87 -7.96 -25.75
CA GLU A 127 -1.70 -6.75 -25.79
C GLU A 127 -3.18 -7.06 -25.46
N GLU A 128 -3.67 -8.24 -25.86
CA GLU A 128 -5.02 -8.70 -25.53
C GLU A 128 -5.18 -8.96 -24.04
N GLN A 129 -4.18 -9.57 -23.38
CA GLN A 129 -4.18 -9.79 -21.94
C GLN A 129 -4.16 -8.45 -21.18
N LEU A 130 -3.29 -7.52 -21.60
CA LEU A 130 -3.22 -6.18 -21.02
C LEU A 130 -4.55 -5.42 -21.17
N LYS A 131 -5.13 -5.44 -22.37
CA LYS A 131 -6.41 -4.81 -22.64
C LYS A 131 -7.52 -5.41 -21.78
N ALA A 132 -7.59 -6.73 -21.68
CA ALA A 132 -8.57 -7.43 -20.85
C ALA A 132 -8.45 -7.03 -19.38
N TYR A 133 -7.24 -6.87 -18.85
CA TYR A 133 -7.02 -6.34 -17.50
C TYR A 133 -7.52 -4.90 -17.35
N LEU A 134 -7.12 -4.00 -18.25
CA LEU A 134 -7.51 -2.58 -18.20
C LEU A 134 -9.03 -2.38 -18.40
N ASP A 135 -9.71 -3.27 -19.13
CA ASP A 135 -11.16 -3.23 -19.34
C ASP A 135 -11.95 -3.51 -18.06
N LYS A 136 -11.33 -4.13 -17.03
CA LYS A 136 -11.94 -4.25 -15.69
C LYS A 136 -12.04 -2.89 -14.97
N ASN A 137 -11.27 -1.89 -15.41
CA ASN A 137 -11.25 -0.52 -14.87
C ASN A 137 -10.99 -0.44 -13.34
N THR A 138 -10.18 -1.35 -12.82
CA THR A 138 -9.86 -1.42 -11.38
C THR A 138 -8.52 -0.76 -11.02
N PHE A 139 -7.75 -0.29 -11.99
CA PHE A 139 -6.37 0.20 -11.79
C PHE A 139 -6.25 1.60 -11.14
N GLY A 140 -7.31 2.41 -11.13
CA GLY A 140 -7.23 3.85 -10.87
C GLY A 140 -6.73 4.23 -9.46
N ASP A 141 -6.96 3.40 -8.45
CA ASP A 141 -6.54 3.66 -7.07
C ASP A 141 -5.25 2.88 -6.67
N LYS A 142 -4.57 2.25 -7.64
CA LYS A 142 -3.47 1.31 -7.39
C LYS A 142 -2.13 1.87 -7.87
N ALA A 143 -1.13 1.85 -6.99
CA ALA A 143 0.24 2.16 -7.37
C ALA A 143 0.72 1.14 -8.43
N GLY A 144 1.46 1.60 -9.44
CA GLY A 144 1.87 0.76 -10.58
C GLY A 144 0.73 0.31 -11.49
N ALA A 145 -0.50 0.81 -11.27
CA ALA A 145 -1.69 0.52 -12.06
C ALA A 145 -2.14 -0.95 -12.08
N TYR A 146 -1.72 -1.77 -11.10
CA TYR A 146 -2.19 -3.15 -10.98
C TYR A 146 -2.64 -3.52 -9.57
N GLY A 147 -3.52 -4.50 -9.47
CA GLY A 147 -3.87 -5.16 -8.21
C GLY A 147 -3.45 -6.62 -8.29
N PHE A 148 -2.50 -7.03 -7.45
CA PHE A 148 -1.97 -8.40 -7.42
C PHE A 148 -3.07 -9.48 -7.43
N GLN A 149 -4.13 -9.28 -6.64
CA GLN A 149 -5.26 -10.24 -6.54
C GLN A 149 -6.26 -10.17 -7.70
N GLU A 150 -6.17 -9.16 -8.58
CA GLU A 150 -7.15 -8.90 -9.65
C GLU A 150 -6.61 -9.21 -11.05
N VAL A 151 -5.29 -9.39 -11.14
CA VAL A 151 -4.63 -9.85 -12.35
C VAL A 151 -4.83 -11.37 -12.44
N GLU A 152 -5.64 -11.77 -13.41
CA GLU A 152 -5.88 -13.18 -13.76
C GLU A 152 -5.40 -13.47 -15.18
N SER A 153 -5.09 -12.42 -15.94
CA SER A 153 -4.76 -12.48 -17.36
C SER A 153 -3.33 -12.93 -17.62
N PHE A 154 -2.43 -12.76 -16.66
CA PHE A 154 -1.02 -13.16 -16.75
C PHE A 154 -0.47 -13.50 -15.37
N GLU A 155 0.63 -14.24 -15.34
CA GLU A 155 1.23 -14.73 -14.11
C GLU A 155 2.06 -13.63 -13.43
N ILE A 156 1.94 -13.58 -12.10
CA ILE A 156 2.70 -12.69 -11.23
C ILE A 156 3.30 -13.55 -10.12
N THR A 157 4.61 -13.46 -9.93
CA THR A 157 5.29 -14.07 -8.78
C THR A 157 5.66 -12.99 -7.77
N VAL A 158 5.64 -13.36 -6.49
CA VAL A 158 5.94 -12.46 -5.37
C VAL A 158 6.95 -13.14 -4.46
N GLU A 159 8.04 -12.44 -4.17
CA GLU A 159 9.00 -12.80 -3.14
C GLU A 159 8.94 -11.74 -2.01
N GLY A 160 8.67 -12.18 -0.78
CA GLY A 160 8.36 -11.30 0.35
C GLY A 160 6.93 -11.49 0.86
N ASP A 161 6.41 -10.53 1.63
CA ASP A 161 5.03 -10.59 2.16
C ASP A 161 4.01 -10.18 1.07
N PRO A 162 3.07 -11.06 0.66
CA PRO A 162 2.01 -10.68 -0.27
C PRO A 162 1.10 -9.57 0.27
N HIS A 163 0.95 -9.43 1.59
CA HIS A 163 0.15 -8.34 2.16
C HIS A 163 0.82 -6.98 1.97
N THR A 164 2.15 -6.92 1.87
CA THR A 164 2.90 -5.72 1.47
C THR A 164 2.53 -5.30 0.06
N VAL A 165 2.37 -6.25 -0.87
CA VAL A 165 1.90 -5.96 -2.23
C VAL A 165 0.44 -5.48 -2.24
N VAL A 166 -0.42 -6.05 -1.41
CA VAL A 166 -1.84 -5.63 -1.28
C VAL A 166 -1.95 -4.25 -0.62
N GLY A 167 -1.02 -3.91 0.26
CA GLY A 167 -0.80 -2.57 0.79
C GLY A 167 -0.83 -2.43 2.31
N LEU A 168 -0.61 -3.51 3.08
CA LEU A 168 -0.39 -3.46 4.53
C LEU A 168 0.41 -4.69 4.99
N PRO A 169 1.65 -4.58 5.51
CA PRO A 169 2.40 -5.71 6.07
C PRO A 169 1.79 -6.16 7.40
N VAL A 170 0.77 -7.02 7.33
CA VAL A 170 -0.07 -7.36 8.48
C VAL A 170 0.76 -7.95 9.62
N ALA A 171 1.70 -8.86 9.33
CA ALA A 171 2.50 -9.50 10.36
C ALA A 171 3.32 -8.49 11.17
N ALA A 172 4.05 -7.60 10.49
CA ALA A 172 4.86 -6.56 11.14
C ALA A 172 3.98 -5.55 11.91
N VAL A 173 2.85 -5.15 11.33
CA VAL A 173 1.90 -4.25 12.00
C VAL A 173 1.34 -4.88 13.28
N LEU A 174 0.97 -6.16 13.26
CA LEU A 174 0.44 -6.86 14.43
C LEU A 174 1.47 -6.98 15.56
N GLU A 175 2.75 -7.17 15.24
CA GLU A 175 3.82 -7.21 16.23
C GLU A 175 3.89 -5.91 17.04
N HIS A 176 3.83 -4.77 16.36
CA HIS A 176 3.83 -3.46 17.03
C HIS A 176 2.52 -3.14 17.74
N LEU A 177 1.36 -3.53 17.18
CA LEU A 177 0.07 -3.32 17.83
C LEU A 177 -0.05 -4.08 19.17
N LYS A 178 0.60 -5.23 19.32
CA LYS A 178 0.68 -5.95 20.60
C LYS A 178 1.36 -5.12 21.69
N GLY A 179 2.43 -4.39 21.35
CA GLY A 179 3.11 -3.47 22.26
C GLY A 179 2.21 -2.33 22.77
N GLU A 180 1.24 -1.92 21.96
CA GLU A 180 0.21 -0.94 22.31
C GLU A 180 -1.00 -1.54 23.06
N GLY A 181 -1.03 -2.86 23.26
CA GLY A 181 -2.13 -3.58 23.90
C GLY A 181 -3.34 -3.79 22.98
N ILE A 182 -3.12 -3.84 21.66
CA ILE A 182 -4.15 -4.09 20.64
C ILE A 182 -3.92 -5.47 20.00
N GLY A 183 -4.99 -6.27 19.91
CA GLY A 183 -4.94 -7.64 19.40
C GLY A 183 -4.77 -8.68 20.52
N LYS A 184 -4.84 -9.97 20.15
CA LYS A 184 -4.59 -11.11 21.06
C LYS A 184 -3.10 -11.41 21.19
#